data_AF-A0A8H8MKX2-F1
#
_entry.id   AF-A0A8H8MKX2-F1
#
_cell.length_a   1.000
_cell.length_b   1.000
_cell.length_c   1.000
_cell.angle_alpha   90.00
_cell.angle_beta   90.00
_cell.angle_gamma   90.00
#
_symmetry.space_group_name_H-M   'P 1'
#
loop_
_entity.id
_entity.type
_entity.pdbx_description
1 polymer ?
#
loop_
_entity_poly.entity_id
_entity_poly.type
_entity_poly.pdbx_seq_one_letter_code
_entity_poly.pdbx_strand_id
1 'polypeptide(L)'
;MHASLVRRSLKTLIPPKIATPGTVSGGNAASMATVVDFYSKLPKGPAPPSGGGIKGRYFDGKNASGVPLVVAIVSLFGLGYTIDYNTFAEHHKNNHH
;
A
#
# COMPACT_ATOMS: atom_id res chain seq x y z
N MET A 1 15.36 39.07 22.41
CA MET A 1 16.37 37.98 22.41
C MET A 1 15.83 36.63 22.90
N HIS A 2 14.54 36.31 22.69
CA HIS A 2 13.90 35.12 23.29
C HIS A 2 13.84 33.88 22.36
N ALA A 3 13.90 34.06 21.04
CA ALA A 3 13.81 32.98 20.07
C ALA A 3 15.00 32.00 20.11
N SER A 4 16.18 32.48 20.52
CA SER A 4 17.40 31.64 20.62
C SER A 4 17.36 30.69 21.82
N LEU A 5 16.71 31.07 22.92
CA LEU A 5 16.58 30.25 24.13
C LEU A 5 15.62 29.08 23.92
N VAL A 6 14.46 29.32 23.27
CA VAL A 6 13.50 28.27 22.89
C VAL A 6 14.11 27.31 21.87
N ARG A 7 14.87 27.81 20.90
CA ARG A 7 15.58 26.95 19.94
C ARG A 7 16.66 26.08 20.61
N ARG A 8 17.30 26.56 21.68
CA ARG A 8 18.30 25.79 22.43
C ARG A 8 17.70 24.67 23.28
N SER A 9 16.53 24.89 23.89
CA SER A 9 15.83 23.84 24.66
C SER A 9 15.27 22.72 23.76
N LEU A 10 14.88 23.04 22.52
CA LEU A 10 14.42 22.06 21.53
C LEU A 10 15.57 21.33 20.81
N LYS A 11 16.81 21.79 20.96
CA LYS A 11 17.99 21.23 20.27
C LYS A 11 18.42 19.85 20.78
N THR A 12 17.93 19.42 21.94
CA THR A 12 18.12 18.06 22.49
C THR A 12 17.01 17.11 22.09
N LEU A 13 15.84 17.62 21.68
CA LEU A 13 14.68 16.81 21.31
C LEU A 13 14.86 16.15 19.93
N ILE A 14 15.55 16.84 19.03
CA ILE A 14 15.87 16.33 17.69
C ILE A 14 17.40 16.18 17.64
N PRO A 15 17.92 14.95 17.78
CA PRO A 15 19.36 14.73 17.65
C PRO A 15 19.81 15.21 16.27
N PRO A 16 20.98 15.87 16.16
CA PRO A 16 21.50 16.28 14.87
C PRO A 16 21.73 15.05 13.99
N LYS A 17 21.64 15.18 12.66
CA LYS A 17 21.98 14.10 11.72
C LYS A 17 23.49 13.86 11.72
N ILE A 18 24.00 13.21 12.76
CA ILE A 18 25.43 12.87 12.89
C ILE A 18 25.73 11.52 12.20
N ALA A 19 24.72 10.67 12.05
CA ALA A 19 24.79 9.44 11.28
C ALA A 19 23.37 8.93 10.95
N THR A 20 23.24 8.09 9.93
CA THR A 20 22.01 7.32 9.71
C THR A 20 21.78 6.42 10.94
N PRO A 21 20.55 6.27 11.48
CA PRO A 21 20.33 5.50 12.71
C PRO A 21 20.97 4.09 12.72
N GLY A 22 21.09 3.47 11.55
CA GLY A 22 21.72 2.15 11.39
C GLY A 22 23.25 2.11 11.54
N THR A 23 23.96 3.24 11.48
CA THR A 23 25.43 3.29 11.62
C THR A 23 25.88 3.62 13.04
N VAL A 24 24.95 3.86 13.98
CA VAL A 24 25.23 4.25 15.37
C VAL A 24 25.53 3.05 16.27
N SER A 25 25.27 1.81 15.84
CA SER A 25 25.79 0.63 16.57
C SER A 25 27.30 0.54 16.33
N GLY A 26 28.10 0.97 17.31
CA GLY A 26 29.56 1.13 17.24
C GLY A 26 30.37 -0.15 17.03
N GLY A 27 30.19 -0.84 15.91
CA GLY A 27 30.98 -2.01 15.53
C GLY A 27 30.76 -2.41 14.08
N ASN A 28 31.65 -3.27 13.58
CA ASN A 28 31.71 -3.85 12.23
C ASN A 28 30.42 -4.61 11.79
N ALA A 29 29.35 -4.57 12.59
CA ALA A 29 28.08 -5.25 12.36
C ALA A 29 27.32 -4.70 11.15
N ALA A 30 27.36 -3.39 10.89
CA ALA A 30 26.77 -2.82 9.67
C ALA A 30 27.47 -3.34 8.39
N SER A 31 28.78 -3.52 8.46
CA SER A 31 29.59 -4.11 7.38
C SER A 31 29.25 -5.59 7.18
N MET A 32 29.13 -6.37 8.26
CA MET A 32 28.81 -7.79 8.19
C MET A 32 27.37 -8.07 7.71
N ALA A 33 26.39 -7.25 8.14
CA ALA A 33 25.02 -7.35 7.65
C ALA A 33 24.94 -7.12 6.14
N THR A 34 25.71 -6.17 5.61
CA THR A 34 25.76 -5.88 4.17
C THR A 34 26.34 -7.05 3.37
N VAL A 35 27.38 -7.71 3.88
CA VAL A 35 27.98 -8.89 3.23
C VAL A 35 27.02 -10.07 3.24
N VAL A 36 26.38 -10.35 4.38
CA VAL A 36 25.38 -11.43 4.48
C VAL A 36 24.18 -11.15 3.57
N ASP A 37 23.69 -9.91 3.55
CA ASP A 37 22.59 -9.48 2.68
C ASP A 37 22.95 -9.66 1.20
N PHE A 38 24.16 -9.26 0.79
CA PHE A 38 24.67 -9.46 -0.57
C PHE A 38 24.64 -10.94 -0.99
N TYR A 39 25.24 -11.83 -0.18
CA TYR A 39 25.26 -13.26 -0.51
C TYR A 39 23.88 -13.91 -0.43
N SER A 40 23.00 -13.43 0.44
CA SER A 40 21.62 -13.93 0.54
C SER A 40 20.78 -13.61 -0.70
N LYS A 41 21.04 -12.46 -1.34
CA LYS A 41 20.31 -11.91 -2.49
C LYS A 41 20.91 -12.26 -3.84
N LEU A 42 22.01 -13.03 -3.88
CA LEU A 42 22.53 -13.57 -5.14
C LEU A 42 21.40 -14.26 -5.92
N PRO A 43 21.25 -14.04 -7.24
CA PRO A 43 20.14 -14.59 -8.01
C PRO A 43 20.11 -16.13 -7.92
N LYS A 44 19.14 -16.68 -7.18
CA LYS A 44 18.96 -18.13 -7.01
C LYS A 44 18.06 -18.69 -8.10
N GLY A 45 18.55 -18.64 -9.34
CA GLY A 45 17.80 -19.13 -10.51
C GLY A 45 16.61 -18.25 -10.89
N PRO A 46 15.69 -18.77 -11.74
CA PRO A 46 14.56 -18.00 -12.22
C PRO A 46 13.63 -17.59 -11.08
N ALA A 47 13.16 -16.34 -11.12
CA ALA A 47 12.25 -15.80 -10.11
C ALA A 47 10.98 -16.66 -10.01
N PRO A 48 10.42 -16.85 -8.80
CA PRO A 48 9.16 -17.56 -8.64
C PRO A 48 8.07 -16.91 -9.50
N PRO A 49 7.16 -17.70 -10.09
CA PRO A 49 6.11 -17.17 -10.94
C PRO A 49 5.29 -16.13 -10.18
N SER A 50 5.08 -14.96 -10.79
CA SER A 50 4.17 -13.93 -10.26
C SER A 50 2.82 -14.56 -9.94
N GLY A 51 2.29 -14.30 -8.75
CA GLY A 51 1.16 -15.02 -8.16
C GLY A 51 0.00 -15.21 -9.14
N GLY A 52 -0.52 -16.44 -9.24
CA GLY A 52 -1.60 -16.77 -10.17
C GLY A 52 -2.95 -16.13 -9.80
N GLY A 53 -3.89 -16.16 -10.74
CA GLY A 53 -5.28 -15.75 -10.54
C GLY A 53 -5.57 -14.27 -10.83
N ILE A 54 -6.65 -13.76 -10.25
CA ILE A 54 -7.16 -12.39 -10.53
C ILE A 54 -6.13 -11.34 -10.11
N LYS A 55 -5.39 -11.57 -9.01
CA LYS A 55 -4.31 -10.68 -8.54
C LYS A 55 -3.18 -10.56 -9.56
N GLY A 56 -2.59 -11.67 -10.00
CA GLY A 56 -1.53 -11.64 -11.02
C GLY A 56 -1.96 -11.07 -12.36
N ARG A 57 -3.24 -11.23 -12.72
CA ARG A 57 -3.77 -10.80 -14.02
C ARG A 57 -4.09 -9.31 -14.09
N TYR A 58 -4.44 -8.67 -12.97
CA TYR A 58 -4.91 -7.28 -12.99
C TYR A 58 -4.26 -6.35 -11.97
N PHE A 59 -3.52 -6.87 -10.98
CA PHE A 59 -2.98 -6.08 -9.87
C PHE A 59 -1.47 -6.15 -9.73
N ASP A 60 -0.80 -7.17 -10.30
CA ASP A 60 0.64 -7.35 -10.15
C ASP A 60 1.45 -6.90 -11.38
N GLY A 61 2.55 -6.20 -11.12
CA GLY A 61 3.61 -5.90 -12.09
C GLY A 61 3.11 -5.20 -13.36
N LYS A 62 3.58 -5.69 -14.52
CA LYS A 62 3.21 -5.16 -15.85
C LYS A 62 1.73 -5.31 -16.21
N ASN A 63 1.00 -6.16 -15.49
CA ASN A 63 -0.43 -6.39 -15.72
C ASN A 63 -1.31 -5.54 -14.79
N ALA A 64 -0.70 -4.71 -13.94
CA ALA A 64 -1.44 -3.77 -13.10
C ALA A 64 -2.30 -2.85 -13.97
N SER A 65 -3.62 -2.97 -13.84
CA SER A 65 -4.58 -2.32 -14.73
C SER A 65 -5.77 -1.78 -13.94
N GLY A 66 -6.36 -0.69 -14.43
CA GLY A 66 -7.59 -0.11 -13.87
C GLY A 66 -8.86 -0.92 -14.17
N VAL A 67 -8.76 -2.00 -14.94
CA VAL A 67 -9.91 -2.84 -15.32
C VAL A 67 -10.76 -3.31 -14.12
N PRO A 68 -10.19 -3.81 -13.00
CA PRO A 68 -10.99 -4.22 -11.85
C PRO A 68 -11.81 -3.08 -11.23
N LEU A 69 -11.31 -1.84 -11.29
CA LEU A 69 -12.04 -0.67 -10.81
C LEU A 69 -13.27 -0.39 -11.69
N VAL A 70 -13.10 -0.46 -13.01
CA VAL A 70 -14.21 -0.29 -13.96
C VAL A 70 -15.25 -1.40 -13.78
N VAL A 71 -14.80 -2.65 -13.63
CA VAL A 71 -15.69 -3.79 -13.37
C VAL A 71 -16.46 -3.58 -12.06
N ALA A 72 -15.81 -3.09 -11.00
CA ALA A 72 -16.47 -2.80 -9.74
C ALA A 72 -17.56 -1.72 -9.91
N ILE A 73 -17.26 -0.63 -10.61
CA ILE A 73 -18.22 0.44 -10.90
C ILE A 73 -19.43 -0.11 -11.66
N VAL A 74 -19.21 -0.83 -12.76
CA VAL A 74 -20.29 -1.42 -13.57
C VAL A 74 -21.12 -2.41 -12.76
N SER A 75 -20.48 -3.24 -11.93
CA SER A 75 -21.18 -4.19 -11.06
C SER A 75 -22.08 -3.49 -10.05
N LEU A 76 -21.63 -2.37 -9.47
CA LEU A 76 -22.39 -1.59 -8.51
C LEU A 76 -23.62 -0.97 -9.17
N PHE A 77 -23.47 -0.37 -10.36
CA PHE A 77 -24.59 0.20 -11.11
C PHE A 77 -25.57 -0.87 -11.57
N GLY A 78 -25.08 -2.01 -12.07
CA GLY A 78 -25.94 -3.12 -12.50
C GLY A 78 -26.77 -3.67 -11.34
N LEU A 79 -26.14 -3.95 -10.20
CA LEU A 79 -26.86 -4.40 -9.01
C LEU A 79 -27.83 -3.34 -8.50
N GLY A 80 -27.41 -2.07 -8.43
CA GLY A 80 -28.27 -0.96 -8.05
C GLY A 80 -29.53 -0.87 -8.91
N TYR A 81 -29.38 -0.97 -10.24
CA TYR A 81 -30.51 -0.97 -11.17
C TYR A 81 -31.46 -2.15 -10.94
N THR A 82 -30.93 -3.35 -10.69
CA THR A 82 -31.80 -4.51 -10.40
C THR A 82 -32.56 -4.36 -9.10
N ILE A 83 -31.93 -3.78 -8.06
CA ILE A 83 -32.58 -3.51 -6.78
C ILE A 83 -33.68 -2.47 -6.97
N ASP A 84 -33.37 -1.35 -7.64
CA ASP A 84 -34.32 -0.27 -7.93
C ASP A 84 -35.53 -0.76 -8.73
N TYR A 85 -35.31 -1.58 -9.77
CA TYR A 85 -36.40 -2.15 -10.54
C TYR A 85 -37.31 -3.05 -9.69
N ASN A 86 -36.73 -3.85 -8.79
CA ASN A 86 -37.49 -4.76 -7.95
C ASN A 86 -38.26 -4.01 -6.84
N THR A 87 -37.64 -3.03 -6.18
CA THR A 87 -38.30 -2.23 -5.14
C THR A 87 -39.37 -1.31 -5.73
N PHE A 88 -39.12 -0.70 -6.88
CA PHE A 88 -40.09 0.18 -7.54
C PHE A 88 -41.30 -0.58 -8.08
N ALA A 89 -41.10 -1.76 -8.68
CA ALA A 89 -42.19 -2.59 -9.19
C ALA A 89 -43.11 -3.15 -8.09
N GLU A 90 -42.56 -3.45 -6.90
CA GLU A 90 -43.37 -3.94 -5.77
C GLU A 90 -44.18 -2.82 -5.07
N HIS A 91 -43.64 -1.61 -4.96
CA HIS A 91 -44.35 -0.50 -4.33
C HIS A 91 -45.55 0.03 -5.15
N HIS A 92 -45.56 -0.14 -6.46
CA HIS A 92 -46.68 0.27 -7.31
C HIS A 92 -47.86 -0.73 -7.34
N LYS A 93 -47.71 -1.94 -6.77
CA LYS A 93 -48.76 -2.97 -6.76
C LYS A 93 -49.65 -2.96 -5.50
N ASN A 94 -49.21 -2.28 -4.42
CA ASN A 94 -49.95 -2.19 -3.15
C ASN A 94 -50.77 -0.90 -2.97
N ASN A 95 -50.85 -0.04 -3.99
CA ASN A 95 -51.78 1.09 -3.99
C ASN A 95 -53.15 0.62 -4.49
N HIS A 96 -53.98 0.10 -3.58
CA HIS A 96 -55.41 -0.06 -3.83
C HIS A 96 -56.03 1.31 -4.14
N HIS A 97 -56.62 1.45 -5.32
CA HIS A 97 -57.67 2.44 -5.56
C HIS A 97 -58.92 2.10 -4.74
#